data_AF-A0A7S2ZGC2-F1
#
_entry.id   AF-A0A7S2ZGC2-F1
#
_cell.length_a   1.000
_cell.length_b   1.000
_cell.length_c   1.000
_cell.angle_alpha   90.00
_cell.angle_beta   90.00
_cell.angle_gamma   90.00
#
_symmetry.space_group_name_H-M   'P 1'
#
loop_
_entity.id
_entity.type
_entity.pdbx_description
1 polymer ?
#
loop_
_entity_poly.entity_id
_entity_poly.type
_entity_poly.pdbx_seq_one_letter_code
_entity_poly.pdbx_strand_id
1 'polypeptide(L)'
;MEDRRVCFAVGGGLETGALGRGLARSGVCFRGGRWVMGAKKKGGGGGEAKKVRLSVKGFGKPAPKKGAEVSDLTLSRDQDIDDLYRWLKLGGASFGRVAVGEKAGRRGVFALETISEGDVICSIPKTLAIALGEQDIDPTQPANLLLTMMQEDSQPAQFFKPMLAVLPKEPDNKDSLVFSDAELDSLEQPEIKSEYRRREAQIDRSYEKFNFDAMYSGDMENPMGDGIKYSKDALRWGVFIIVSRALGVQNQDRELVKLLIPFIDMINHSNKALNELKFKKDSYNVIAGAKIEAGEEVFIRYGDGNLTNSQLLLDYRFVETDNENDQRGVLGGTLSKLKPGKEAVLLSSVEARLNSLKASPEEDDKILAKSESYTPKQVLCAQFRTEHRKAMESAAEELRRRAGLSA
;
A
#
# COMPACT_ATOMS: atom_id res chain seq x y z
N MET A 1 35.96 -27.14 -18.12
CA MET A 1 35.22 -25.88 -18.25
C MET A 1 33.91 -26.07 -17.52
N GLU A 2 33.81 -25.44 -16.35
CA GLU A 2 32.83 -25.71 -15.31
C GLU A 2 31.46 -25.09 -15.62
N ASP A 3 30.44 -25.93 -15.50
CA ASP A 3 29.01 -25.62 -15.49
C ASP A 3 28.60 -25.44 -14.01
N ARG A 4 28.45 -24.20 -13.53
CA ARG A 4 28.05 -23.94 -12.13
C ARG A 4 26.53 -24.04 -11.99
N ARG A 5 26.08 -25.24 -11.59
CA ARG A 5 24.77 -25.49 -10.98
C ARG A 5 24.85 -25.17 -9.49
N VAL A 6 23.98 -24.29 -9.00
CA VAL A 6 23.78 -24.13 -7.55
C VAL A 6 22.55 -24.94 -7.17
N CYS A 7 22.80 -26.16 -6.68
CA CYS A 7 21.84 -26.97 -5.94
C CYS A 7 21.98 -26.66 -4.45
N PHE A 8 20.88 -26.43 -3.73
CA PHE A 8 20.85 -26.57 -2.28
C PHE A 8 20.16 -27.89 -1.92
N ALA A 9 20.91 -28.80 -1.31
CA ALA A 9 20.41 -30.02 -0.70
C ALA A 9 20.85 -30.09 0.77
N VAL A 10 19.83 -30.18 1.64
CA VAL A 10 19.69 -31.04 2.83
C VAL A 10 20.97 -31.48 3.56
N GLY A 11 21.11 -31.06 4.81
CA GLY A 11 21.92 -31.74 5.82
C GLY A 11 21.03 -32.50 6.80
N GLY A 12 21.23 -33.81 6.89
CA GLY A 12 20.69 -34.68 7.93
C GLY A 12 21.72 -35.75 8.31
N GLY A 13 21.76 -36.07 9.61
CA GLY A 13 22.37 -37.28 10.20
C GLY A 13 21.80 -37.40 11.62
N LEU A 14 20.73 -38.19 11.80
CA LEU A 14 20.68 -39.61 12.21
C LEU A 14 20.89 -39.82 13.73
N GLU A 15 19.79 -40.01 14.46
CA GLU A 15 19.54 -41.24 15.23
C GLU A 15 18.04 -41.46 15.54
N THR A 16 17.62 -42.68 15.19
CA THR A 16 16.46 -43.53 15.50
C THR A 16 15.34 -43.06 16.47
N GLY A 17 14.08 -43.30 16.06
CA GLY A 17 12.94 -43.36 16.98
C GLY A 17 11.60 -43.02 16.35
N ALA A 18 10.75 -44.01 16.13
CA ALA A 18 9.44 -43.89 15.50
C ALA A 18 8.44 -43.02 16.29
N LEU A 19 7.69 -42.15 15.57
CA LEU A 19 6.22 -41.95 15.60
C LEU A 19 5.87 -40.54 15.11
N GLY A 20 5.29 -40.49 13.91
CA GLY A 20 4.92 -39.26 13.23
C GLY A 20 3.53 -38.73 13.57
N ARG A 21 3.37 -37.43 13.29
CA ARG A 21 2.23 -36.70 12.66
C ARG A 21 2.39 -35.21 13.06
N GLY A 22 2.48 -34.20 12.20
CA GLY A 22 2.35 -34.06 10.76
C GLY A 22 1.95 -32.59 10.50
N LEU A 23 2.91 -31.70 10.26
CA LEU A 23 2.68 -30.30 9.87
C LEU A 23 2.72 -30.20 8.34
N ALA A 24 1.59 -29.85 7.72
CA ALA A 24 1.50 -29.62 6.28
C ALA A 24 1.74 -28.14 5.96
N ARG A 25 2.68 -27.86 5.04
CA ARG A 25 2.90 -26.55 4.43
C ARG A 25 1.92 -26.39 3.26
N SER A 26 1.07 -25.37 3.29
CA SER A 26 0.25 -24.95 2.13
C SER A 26 0.64 -23.53 1.74
N GLY A 27 1.31 -23.39 0.60
CA GLY A 27 1.58 -22.12 -0.07
C GLY A 27 1.45 -22.35 -1.57
N VAL A 28 0.82 -21.40 -2.27
CA VAL A 28 0.79 -21.38 -3.73
C VAL A 28 2.05 -20.66 -4.19
N CYS A 29 2.83 -21.26 -5.08
CA CYS A 29 4.05 -20.66 -5.62
C CYS A 29 4.01 -20.68 -7.15
N PHE A 30 4.44 -19.59 -7.77
CA PHE A 30 4.51 -19.44 -9.22
C PHE A 30 5.93 -19.75 -9.69
N ARG A 31 6.08 -20.74 -10.57
CA ARG A 31 7.37 -21.12 -11.18
C ARG A 31 7.20 -21.26 -12.69
N GLY A 32 7.92 -20.46 -13.46
CA GLY A 32 8.06 -20.63 -14.92
C GLY A 32 6.73 -20.66 -15.68
N GLY A 33 5.82 -19.74 -15.41
CA GLY A 33 4.56 -19.62 -16.17
C GLY A 33 3.49 -20.66 -15.84
N ARG A 34 3.66 -21.48 -14.78
CA ARG A 34 2.67 -22.51 -14.43
C ARG A 34 2.43 -22.59 -12.92
N TRP A 35 1.15 -22.67 -12.55
CA TRP A 35 0.71 -22.89 -11.17
C TRP A 35 0.83 -24.38 -10.81
N VAL A 36 1.54 -24.71 -9.73
CA VAL A 36 1.64 -26.09 -9.23
C VAL A 36 0.99 -26.19 -7.87
N MET A 37 -0.15 -26.90 -7.80
CA MET A 37 -0.80 -27.30 -6.55
C MET A 37 -0.54 -28.79 -6.30
N GLY A 38 -0.09 -29.13 -5.09
CA GLY A 38 -0.05 -30.51 -4.62
C GLY A 38 -1.46 -30.99 -4.25
N ALA A 39 -2.15 -31.69 -5.15
CA ALA A 39 -3.46 -32.25 -4.87
C ALA A 39 -3.37 -33.72 -4.44
N LYS A 40 -4.05 -34.10 -3.35
CA LYS A 40 -4.54 -35.48 -3.15
C LYS A 40 -6.03 -35.47 -2.87
N LYS A 41 -6.79 -36.16 -3.75
CA LYS A 41 -8.19 -36.54 -3.55
C LYS A 41 -8.31 -37.45 -2.32
N LYS A 42 -9.28 -37.18 -1.45
CA LYS A 42 -10.01 -38.21 -0.70
C LYS A 42 -11.50 -37.90 -0.80
N GLY A 43 -12.27 -38.88 -1.24
CA GLY A 43 -13.71 -38.79 -1.40
C GLY A 43 -14.48 -39.14 -0.13
N GLY A 44 -15.80 -38.91 -0.20
CA GLY A 44 -16.78 -39.54 0.68
C GLY A 44 -17.87 -38.59 1.19
N GLY A 45 -19.12 -38.91 0.87
CA GLY A 45 -20.28 -38.63 1.72
C GLY A 45 -21.18 -37.47 1.29
N GLY A 46 -22.21 -37.79 0.51
CA GLY A 46 -23.34 -36.89 0.27
C GLY A 46 -24.20 -36.69 1.52
N GLY A 47 -24.67 -35.47 1.72
CA GLY A 47 -25.68 -35.08 2.70
C GLY A 47 -26.42 -33.84 2.21
N GLU A 48 -27.74 -33.94 2.12
CA GLU A 48 -28.65 -32.90 1.62
C GLU A 48 -28.47 -31.53 2.30
N ALA A 49 -28.44 -30.48 1.48
CA ALA A 49 -28.40 -29.10 1.94
C ALA A 49 -29.77 -28.67 2.50
N LYS A 50 -29.88 -28.56 3.84
CA LYS A 50 -31.00 -27.83 4.46
C LYS A 50 -30.83 -26.32 4.20
N LYS A 51 -31.81 -25.73 3.49
CA LYS A 51 -31.99 -24.27 3.35
C LYS A 51 -32.13 -23.63 4.73
N VAL A 52 -31.07 -23.01 5.24
CA VAL A 52 -31.15 -22.12 6.40
C VAL A 52 -31.42 -20.72 5.88
N ARG A 53 -32.67 -20.25 6.04
CA ARG A 53 -33.07 -18.87 5.77
C ARG A 53 -32.65 -18.04 7.00
N LEU A 54 -31.48 -17.39 6.94
CA LEU A 54 -31.05 -16.48 8.00
C LEU A 54 -31.80 -15.14 7.84
N SER A 55 -32.72 -14.87 8.76
CA SER A 55 -33.37 -13.57 8.90
C SER A 55 -32.37 -12.57 9.50
N VAL A 56 -32.03 -11.52 8.76
CA VAL A 56 -31.31 -10.36 9.29
C VAL A 56 -32.29 -9.53 10.11
N LYS A 57 -32.33 -9.76 11.43
CA LYS A 57 -33.10 -8.92 12.36
C LYS A 57 -32.27 -7.71 12.80
N GLY A 58 -32.68 -6.55 12.28
CA GLY A 58 -32.72 -5.23 12.93
C GLY A 58 -31.54 -4.79 13.79
N PHE A 59 -30.68 -3.94 13.22
CA PHE A 59 -29.84 -3.02 13.99
C PHE A 59 -30.73 -1.92 14.59
N GLY A 60 -30.96 -1.98 15.90
CA GLY A 60 -31.72 -0.97 16.63
C GLY A 60 -31.25 -0.86 18.07
N LYS A 61 -30.34 0.08 18.32
CA LYS A 61 -30.28 0.82 19.60
C LYS A 61 -30.55 2.30 19.28
N PRO A 62 -31.29 3.02 20.13
CA PRO A 62 -31.76 4.37 19.81
C PRO A 62 -30.58 5.35 19.70
N ALA A 63 -30.72 6.31 18.78
CA ALA A 63 -29.75 7.37 18.53
C ALA A 63 -29.44 8.19 19.81
N PRO A 64 -28.19 8.64 20.01
CA PRO A 64 -27.87 9.58 21.06
C PRO A 64 -28.61 10.91 20.85
N LYS A 65 -28.98 11.56 21.96
CA LYS A 65 -29.76 12.79 21.97
C LYS A 65 -29.01 13.93 21.25
N LYS A 66 -29.76 14.69 20.44
CA LYS A 66 -29.31 15.86 19.65
C LYS A 66 -28.40 16.81 20.43
N GLY A 67 -27.26 17.13 19.82
CA GLY A 67 -26.34 18.18 20.28
C GLY A 67 -24.93 18.05 19.72
N ALA A 68 -24.81 17.97 18.38
CA ALA A 68 -23.64 18.23 17.51
C ALA A 68 -23.71 17.31 16.27
N GLU A 69 -24.38 17.77 15.22
CA GLU A 69 -24.18 17.23 13.87
C GLU A 69 -22.96 17.93 13.28
N VAL A 70 -21.87 17.19 13.06
CA VAL A 70 -21.31 16.89 11.73
C VAL A 70 -20.42 15.65 11.90
N SER A 71 -20.92 14.45 11.56
CA SER A 71 -20.01 13.33 11.30
C SER A 71 -20.08 13.04 9.80
N ASP A 72 -19.13 13.58 9.03
CA ASP A 72 -18.95 13.30 7.59
C ASP A 72 -18.49 11.85 7.32
N LEU A 73 -18.72 10.93 8.26
CA LEU A 73 -18.39 9.52 8.15
C LEU A 73 -19.57 8.77 7.53
N THR A 74 -19.34 8.20 6.35
CA THR A 74 -20.29 7.30 5.69
C THR A 74 -19.68 5.90 5.61
N LEU A 75 -20.30 4.92 6.25
CA LEU A 75 -19.86 3.51 6.11
C LEU A 75 -20.17 3.02 4.69
N SER A 76 -19.21 2.34 4.04
CA SER A 76 -19.46 1.80 2.70
C SER A 76 -20.48 0.66 2.76
N ARG A 77 -21.38 0.64 1.79
CA ARG A 77 -22.46 -0.35 1.63
C ARG A 77 -22.64 -0.79 0.18
N ASP A 78 -21.60 -0.66 -0.64
CA ASP A 78 -21.64 -1.19 -2.00
C ASP A 78 -21.52 -2.73 -1.99
N GLN A 79 -22.00 -3.37 -3.07
CA GLN A 79 -22.04 -4.83 -3.19
C GLN A 79 -20.64 -5.47 -3.18
N ASP A 80 -19.63 -4.78 -3.70
CA ASP A 80 -18.26 -5.30 -3.77
C ASP A 80 -17.65 -5.38 -2.36
N ILE A 81 -17.90 -4.39 -1.50
CA ILE A 81 -17.51 -4.42 -0.08
C ILE A 81 -18.26 -5.50 0.70
N ASP A 82 -19.56 -5.69 0.47
CA ASP A 82 -20.33 -6.77 1.09
C ASP A 82 -19.80 -8.16 0.70
N ASP A 83 -19.42 -8.33 -0.57
CA ASP A 83 -18.84 -9.56 -1.09
C ASP A 83 -17.44 -9.81 -0.51
N LEU A 84 -16.62 -8.77 -0.41
CA LEU A 84 -15.33 -8.82 0.31
C LEU A 84 -15.54 -9.29 1.75
N TYR A 85 -16.47 -8.68 2.49
CA TYR A 85 -16.72 -9.02 3.89
C TYR A 85 -17.17 -10.47 4.06
N ARG A 86 -18.03 -10.94 3.17
CA ARG A 86 -18.46 -12.35 3.17
C ARG A 86 -17.29 -13.28 2.92
N TRP A 87 -16.46 -12.98 1.92
CA TRP A 87 -15.28 -13.77 1.58
C TRP A 87 -14.26 -13.80 2.72
N LEU A 88 -13.94 -12.64 3.31
CA LEU A 88 -13.05 -12.53 4.46
C LEU A 88 -13.53 -13.36 5.66
N LYS A 89 -14.82 -13.27 6.01
CA LYS A 89 -15.41 -14.05 7.11
C LYS A 89 -15.36 -15.55 6.85
N LEU A 90 -15.70 -15.99 5.63
CA LEU A 90 -15.59 -17.41 5.24
C LEU A 90 -14.13 -17.90 5.27
N GLY A 91 -13.18 -17.02 4.96
CA GLY A 91 -11.75 -17.28 5.05
C GLY A 91 -11.17 -17.27 6.47
N GLY A 92 -11.98 -16.99 7.50
CA GLY A 92 -11.56 -16.98 8.90
C GLY A 92 -10.98 -15.65 9.40
N ALA A 93 -11.17 -14.55 8.67
CA ALA A 93 -10.76 -13.23 9.12
C ALA A 93 -11.64 -12.69 10.27
N SER A 94 -11.03 -11.90 11.15
CA SER A 94 -11.71 -11.19 12.23
C SER A 94 -11.52 -9.69 12.09
N PHE A 95 -12.62 -8.93 12.02
CA PHE A 95 -12.62 -7.48 11.82
C PHE A 95 -13.92 -6.83 12.34
N GLY A 96 -14.66 -7.49 13.24
CA GLY A 96 -16.03 -7.09 13.62
C GLY A 96 -16.17 -5.75 14.37
N ARG A 97 -15.05 -5.14 14.78
CA ARG A 97 -15.01 -3.85 15.50
C ARG A 97 -14.66 -2.66 14.60
N VAL A 98 -14.45 -2.92 13.32
CA VAL A 98 -14.08 -1.91 12.32
C VAL A 98 -14.86 -2.12 11.03
N ALA A 99 -15.06 -1.05 10.28
CA ALA A 99 -15.67 -1.10 8.97
C ALA A 99 -14.98 -0.14 8.00
N VAL A 100 -15.10 -0.43 6.72
CA VAL A 100 -14.69 0.46 5.64
C VAL A 100 -15.72 1.57 5.56
N GLY A 101 -15.24 2.79 5.53
CA GLY A 101 -16.06 3.98 5.36
C GLY A 101 -15.35 5.00 4.52
N GLU A 102 -16.00 6.15 4.38
CA GLU A 102 -15.48 7.32 3.72
C GLU A 102 -15.63 8.52 4.65
N LYS A 103 -14.60 9.36 4.72
CA LYS A 103 -14.63 10.66 5.39
C LYS A 103 -13.98 11.70 4.47
N ALA A 104 -14.69 12.78 4.20
CA ALA A 104 -14.24 13.84 3.29
C ALA A 104 -13.76 13.32 1.91
N GLY A 105 -14.54 12.42 1.28
CA GLY A 105 -14.20 11.87 -0.04
C GLY A 105 -13.08 10.82 -0.04
N ARG A 106 -12.57 10.43 1.14
CA ARG A 106 -11.47 9.48 1.28
C ARG A 106 -11.93 8.21 1.97
N ARG A 107 -11.74 7.08 1.29
CA ARG A 107 -11.94 5.75 1.87
C ARG A 107 -10.94 5.51 3.01
N GLY A 108 -11.40 4.91 4.09
CA GLY A 108 -10.58 4.47 5.23
C GLY A 108 -11.25 3.34 6.01
N VAL A 109 -10.64 2.95 7.12
CA VAL A 109 -11.18 1.96 8.06
C VAL A 109 -11.46 2.63 9.39
N PHE A 110 -12.67 2.50 9.91
CA PHE A 110 -13.15 3.24 11.07
C PHE A 110 -13.59 2.30 12.18
N ALA A 111 -13.33 2.69 13.42
CA ALA A 111 -13.76 1.98 14.61
C ALA A 111 -15.29 2.07 14.78
N LEU A 112 -15.96 0.93 14.93
CA LEU A 112 -17.41 0.85 15.20
C LEU A 112 -17.72 0.97 16.70
N GLU A 113 -16.73 0.68 17.54
CA GLU A 113 -16.75 0.76 18.99
C GLU A 113 -15.35 1.13 19.48
N THR A 114 -15.23 1.54 20.74
CA THR A 114 -13.92 1.84 21.33
C THR A 114 -13.04 0.57 21.38
N ILE A 115 -11.80 0.69 20.91
CA ILE A 115 -10.78 -0.36 20.90
C ILE A 115 -9.69 0.03 21.90
N SER A 116 -9.34 -0.88 22.81
CA SER A 116 -8.32 -0.59 23.84
C SER A 116 -6.91 -0.76 23.28
N GLU A 117 -5.91 -0.12 23.90
CA GLU A 117 -4.51 -0.41 23.60
C GLU A 117 -4.19 -1.91 23.77
N GLY A 118 -3.43 -2.47 22.84
CA GLY A 118 -3.04 -3.88 22.82
C GLY A 118 -4.08 -4.82 22.20
N ASP A 119 -5.30 -4.35 21.94
CA ASP A 119 -6.34 -5.13 21.29
C ASP A 119 -6.05 -5.37 19.80
N VAL A 120 -6.49 -6.53 19.28
CA VAL A 120 -6.44 -6.83 17.85
C VAL A 120 -7.58 -6.10 17.14
N ILE A 121 -7.24 -5.13 16.28
CA ILE A 121 -8.18 -4.37 15.45
C ILE A 121 -8.77 -5.28 14.38
N CYS A 122 -7.90 -5.93 13.61
CA CYS A 122 -8.27 -6.96 12.64
C CYS A 122 -7.19 -8.05 12.53
N SER A 123 -7.59 -9.24 12.08
CA SER A 123 -6.73 -10.40 11.84
C SER A 123 -7.11 -11.05 10.52
N ILE A 124 -6.18 -11.09 9.58
CA ILE A 124 -6.36 -11.65 8.23
C ILE A 124 -5.48 -12.90 8.08
N PRO A 125 -6.06 -14.10 7.92
CA PRO A 125 -5.30 -15.33 7.69
C PRO A 125 -4.36 -15.24 6.49
N LYS A 126 -3.18 -15.86 6.59
CA LYS A 126 -2.15 -15.78 5.54
C LYS A 126 -2.61 -16.30 4.18
N THR A 127 -3.59 -17.21 4.17
CA THR A 127 -4.19 -17.81 2.97
C THR A 127 -5.03 -16.83 2.17
N LEU A 128 -5.38 -15.67 2.73
CA LEU A 128 -6.13 -14.61 2.06
C LEU A 128 -5.23 -13.50 1.50
N ALA A 129 -3.92 -13.54 1.77
CA ALA A 129 -2.98 -12.57 1.22
C ALA A 129 -2.35 -13.09 -0.09
N ILE A 130 -2.07 -12.17 -1.02
CA ILE A 130 -1.29 -12.48 -2.22
C ILE A 130 0.17 -12.18 -1.94
N ALA A 131 1.03 -13.19 -2.11
CA ALA A 131 2.46 -13.02 -2.08
C ALA A 131 2.96 -12.41 -3.39
N LEU A 132 3.64 -11.27 -3.30
CA LEU A 132 4.11 -10.50 -4.45
C LEU A 132 5.61 -10.69 -4.71
N GLY A 133 6.31 -11.38 -3.81
CA GLY A 133 7.75 -11.66 -3.89
C GLY A 133 8.53 -11.01 -2.75
N GLU A 134 9.85 -10.91 -2.97
CA GLU A 134 10.78 -10.26 -2.06
C GLU A 134 10.54 -8.74 -1.96
N GLN A 135 11.05 -8.09 -0.92
CA GLN A 135 10.84 -6.67 -0.67
C GLN A 135 11.28 -5.76 -1.83
N ASP A 136 12.41 -6.07 -2.50
CA ASP A 136 12.99 -5.23 -3.54
C ASP A 136 12.57 -5.63 -4.96
N ILE A 137 11.54 -6.48 -5.08
CA ILE A 137 11.04 -6.90 -6.39
C ILE A 137 10.60 -5.69 -7.24
N ASP A 138 10.98 -5.71 -8.51
CA ASP A 138 10.49 -4.77 -9.52
C ASP A 138 8.96 -4.83 -9.54
N PRO A 139 8.24 -3.72 -9.26
CA PRO A 139 6.79 -3.72 -9.13
C PRO A 139 6.05 -4.08 -10.42
N THR A 140 6.70 -4.02 -11.59
CA THR A 140 6.11 -4.47 -12.87
C THR A 140 5.85 -5.97 -12.89
N GLN A 141 6.62 -6.79 -12.17
CA GLN A 141 6.41 -8.24 -12.09
C GLN A 141 5.11 -8.61 -11.33
N PRO A 142 4.89 -8.20 -10.07
CA PRO A 142 3.62 -8.43 -9.38
C PRO A 142 2.45 -7.67 -10.01
N ALA A 143 2.69 -6.55 -10.72
CA ALA A 143 1.63 -5.88 -11.48
C ALA A 143 1.14 -6.75 -12.66
N ASN A 144 2.04 -7.40 -13.40
CA ASN A 144 1.67 -8.34 -14.45
C ASN A 144 0.87 -9.53 -13.89
N LEU A 145 1.25 -10.05 -12.72
CA LEU A 145 0.50 -11.09 -12.01
C LEU A 145 -0.92 -10.62 -11.66
N LEU A 146 -1.04 -9.43 -11.06
CA LEU A 146 -2.32 -8.84 -10.69
C LEU A 146 -3.25 -8.71 -11.90
N LEU A 147 -2.75 -8.14 -13.00
CA LEU A 147 -3.52 -7.92 -14.23
C LEU A 147 -3.94 -9.24 -14.87
N THR A 148 -3.05 -10.22 -14.90
CA THR A 148 -3.36 -11.57 -15.37
C THR A 148 -4.48 -12.21 -14.54
N MET A 149 -4.42 -12.10 -13.21
CA MET A 149 -5.48 -12.59 -12.32
C MET A 149 -6.82 -11.87 -12.50
N MET A 150 -6.82 -10.62 -12.96
CA MET A 150 -8.06 -9.87 -13.21
C MET A 150 -8.72 -10.24 -14.54
N GLN A 151 -7.97 -10.79 -15.49
CA GLN A 151 -8.46 -11.15 -16.83
C GLN A 151 -8.77 -12.65 -16.97
N GLU A 152 -8.07 -13.51 -16.24
CA GLU A 152 -8.24 -14.95 -16.31
C GLU A 152 -9.37 -15.44 -15.40
N ASP A 153 -10.05 -16.51 -15.82
CA ASP A 153 -11.06 -17.20 -14.98
C ASP A 153 -10.46 -18.43 -14.26
N SER A 154 -9.17 -18.33 -13.90
CA SER A 154 -8.47 -19.40 -13.18
C SER A 154 -8.99 -19.55 -11.74
N GLN A 155 -8.82 -20.72 -11.13
CA GLN A 155 -9.25 -20.94 -9.74
C GLN A 155 -8.64 -19.92 -8.75
N PRO A 156 -7.35 -19.54 -8.84
CA PRO A 156 -6.81 -18.44 -8.02
C PRO A 156 -7.48 -17.10 -8.29
N ALA A 157 -7.72 -16.74 -9.55
CA ALA A 157 -8.40 -15.49 -9.91
C ALA A 157 -9.82 -15.42 -9.32
N GLN A 158 -10.61 -16.49 -9.48
CA GLN A 158 -11.94 -16.61 -8.89
C GLN A 158 -11.91 -16.52 -7.36
N PHE A 159 -10.91 -17.14 -6.71
CA PHE A 159 -10.77 -17.10 -5.25
C PHE A 159 -10.51 -15.68 -4.73
N PHE A 160 -9.65 -14.91 -5.40
CA PHE A 160 -9.30 -13.54 -4.99
C PHE A 160 -10.23 -12.46 -5.55
N LYS A 161 -11.21 -12.83 -6.39
CA LYS A 161 -12.14 -11.91 -7.05
C LYS A 161 -12.78 -10.86 -6.12
N PRO A 162 -13.26 -11.19 -4.90
CA PRO A 162 -13.84 -10.20 -3.99
C PRO A 162 -12.85 -9.12 -3.54
N MET A 163 -11.57 -9.48 -3.37
CA MET A 163 -10.51 -8.52 -3.07
C MET A 163 -10.15 -7.66 -4.28
N LEU A 164 -10.06 -8.27 -5.46
CA LEU A 164 -9.71 -7.55 -6.69
C LEU A 164 -10.78 -6.53 -7.08
N ALA A 165 -12.06 -6.83 -6.81
CA ALA A 165 -13.20 -5.96 -7.13
C ALA A 165 -13.21 -4.63 -6.35
N VAL A 166 -12.64 -4.61 -5.14
CA VAL A 166 -12.62 -3.44 -4.24
C VAL A 166 -11.32 -2.61 -4.35
N LEU A 167 -10.37 -3.04 -5.19
CA LEU A 167 -9.22 -2.21 -5.52
C LEU A 167 -9.69 -0.89 -6.15
N PRO A 168 -8.97 0.22 -5.92
CA PRO A 168 -9.23 1.45 -6.65
C PRO A 168 -9.24 1.14 -8.14
N LYS A 169 -10.36 1.37 -8.79
CA LYS A 169 -10.48 1.19 -10.24
C LYS A 169 -9.47 2.13 -10.90
N GLU A 170 -9.01 1.76 -12.10
CA GLU A 170 -8.25 2.68 -12.97
C GLU A 170 -8.93 4.04 -12.87
N PRO A 171 -8.21 5.10 -12.46
CA PRO A 171 -8.89 6.23 -11.85
C PRO A 171 -9.96 6.74 -12.79
N ASP A 172 -11.12 7.01 -12.23
CA ASP A 172 -12.27 7.61 -12.93
C ASP A 172 -11.89 8.96 -13.61
N ASN A 173 -10.64 9.42 -13.46
CA ASN A 173 -9.95 10.26 -14.43
C ASN A 173 -8.55 9.73 -14.75
N LYS A 174 -8.31 9.44 -16.04
CA LYS A 174 -6.98 9.17 -16.64
C LYS A 174 -5.92 10.24 -16.30
N ASP A 175 -6.38 11.42 -15.85
CA ASP A 175 -5.54 12.52 -15.39
C ASP A 175 -4.88 12.29 -14.02
N SER A 176 -5.09 11.19 -13.31
CA SER A 176 -4.55 11.00 -11.94
C SER A 176 -3.19 10.29 -11.85
N LEU A 177 -2.84 9.38 -12.78
CA LEU A 177 -1.65 8.52 -12.59
C LEU A 177 -0.35 9.11 -13.15
N VAL A 178 -0.45 9.93 -14.21
CA VAL A 178 0.71 10.35 -15.01
C VAL A 178 0.98 11.84 -14.84
N PHE A 179 2.12 12.23 -14.30
CA PHE A 179 2.50 13.64 -14.23
C PHE A 179 3.10 14.13 -15.55
N SER A 180 2.67 15.32 -15.97
CA SER A 180 3.32 16.07 -17.06
C SER A 180 4.64 16.69 -16.59
N ASP A 181 5.50 17.09 -17.55
CA ASP A 181 6.73 17.82 -17.21
C ASP A 181 6.46 19.12 -16.47
N ALA A 182 5.43 19.87 -16.88
CA ALA A 182 5.05 21.12 -16.21
C ALA A 182 4.64 20.87 -14.76
N GLU A 183 3.88 19.80 -14.49
CA GLU A 183 3.49 19.44 -13.12
C GLU A 183 4.72 19.04 -12.28
N LEU A 184 5.63 18.21 -12.82
CA LEU A 184 6.87 17.81 -12.13
C LEU A 184 7.81 18.99 -11.90
N ASP A 185 7.94 19.89 -12.89
CA ASP A 185 8.75 21.10 -12.77
C ASP A 185 8.16 22.05 -11.73
N SER A 186 6.83 22.09 -11.59
CA SER A 186 6.15 22.89 -10.57
C SER A 186 6.41 22.40 -9.14
N LEU A 187 6.86 21.16 -8.93
CA LEU A 187 7.29 20.70 -7.60
C LEU A 187 8.62 21.34 -7.18
N GLU A 188 9.35 21.89 -8.15
CA GLU A 188 10.68 22.46 -8.00
C GLU A 188 11.70 21.49 -7.41
N GLN A 189 11.48 20.17 -7.51
CA GLN A 189 12.40 19.11 -7.05
C GLN A 189 12.90 18.27 -8.25
N PRO A 190 14.06 18.60 -8.83
CA PRO A 190 14.62 17.86 -9.98
C PRO A 190 14.81 16.36 -9.72
N GLU A 191 15.06 15.98 -8.47
CA GLU A 191 15.25 14.60 -8.03
C GLU A 191 13.94 13.80 -8.17
N ILE A 192 12.81 14.39 -7.81
CA ILE A 192 11.47 13.77 -7.97
C ILE A 192 11.18 13.56 -9.46
N LYS A 193 11.43 14.58 -10.29
CA LYS A 193 11.25 14.47 -11.75
C LYS A 193 12.11 13.36 -12.35
N SER A 194 13.38 13.31 -11.97
CA SER A 194 14.33 12.30 -12.46
C SER A 194 13.92 10.89 -12.06
N GLU A 195 13.53 10.69 -10.79
CA GLU A 195 13.07 9.39 -10.29
C GLU A 195 11.75 8.96 -10.95
N TYR A 196 10.80 9.89 -11.11
CA TYR A 196 9.55 9.64 -11.83
C TYR A 196 9.81 9.16 -13.27
N ARG A 197 10.67 9.87 -14.01
CA ARG A 197 11.05 9.51 -15.39
C ARG A 197 11.75 8.16 -15.46
N ARG A 198 12.63 7.86 -14.50
CA ARG A 198 13.30 6.56 -14.40
C ARG A 198 12.28 5.41 -14.26
N ARG A 199 11.27 5.60 -13.41
CA ARG A 199 10.20 4.62 -13.17
C ARG A 199 9.28 4.45 -14.38
N GLU A 200 8.87 5.53 -15.03
CA GLU A 200 8.09 5.46 -16.27
C GLU A 200 8.84 4.69 -17.37
N ALA A 201 10.13 4.99 -17.57
CA ALA A 201 10.95 4.26 -18.54
C ALA A 201 11.12 2.77 -18.18
N GLN A 202 11.09 2.42 -16.89
CA GLN A 202 11.09 1.02 -16.44
C GLN A 202 9.77 0.32 -16.78
N ILE A 203 8.63 0.98 -16.59
CA ILE A 203 7.32 0.46 -16.99
C ILE A 203 7.27 0.25 -18.50
N ASP A 204 7.75 1.22 -19.30
CA ASP A 204 7.81 1.11 -20.75
C ASP A 204 8.64 -0.13 -21.18
N ARG A 205 9.85 -0.30 -20.63
CA ARG A 205 10.69 -1.48 -20.92
C ARG A 205 10.03 -2.80 -20.52
N SER A 206 9.41 -2.85 -19.34
CA SER A 206 8.72 -4.06 -18.87
C SER A 206 7.50 -4.40 -19.71
N TYR A 207 6.75 -3.38 -20.19
CA TYR A 207 5.62 -3.56 -21.09
C TYR A 207 6.05 -4.14 -22.43
N GLU A 208 7.09 -3.55 -23.05
CA GLU A 208 7.66 -4.03 -24.31
C GLU A 208 8.16 -5.46 -24.20
N LYS A 209 8.91 -5.76 -23.12
CA LYS A 209 9.40 -7.12 -22.85
C LYS A 209 8.25 -8.12 -22.67
N PHE A 210 7.24 -7.77 -21.88
CA PHE A 210 6.11 -8.67 -21.62
C PHE A 210 5.34 -8.98 -22.91
N ASN A 211 5.08 -7.97 -23.74
CA ASN A 211 4.42 -8.17 -25.03
C ASN A 211 5.27 -9.00 -26.00
N PHE A 212 6.58 -8.76 -26.03
CA PHE A 212 7.50 -9.58 -26.80
C PHE A 212 7.45 -11.05 -26.35
N ASP A 213 7.62 -11.31 -25.05
CA ASP A 213 7.59 -12.67 -24.50
C ASP A 213 6.24 -13.36 -24.77
N ALA A 214 5.12 -12.65 -24.66
CA ALA A 214 3.77 -13.18 -24.97
C ALA A 214 3.60 -13.55 -26.45
N MET A 215 4.13 -12.74 -27.38
CA MET A 215 4.06 -12.99 -28.82
C MET A 215 4.85 -14.24 -29.23
N TYR A 216 6.00 -14.50 -28.61
CA TYR A 216 6.91 -15.60 -28.99
C TYR A 216 6.74 -16.88 -28.16
N SER A 217 5.96 -16.86 -27.07
CA SER A 217 5.70 -18.04 -26.23
C SER A 217 4.57 -18.94 -26.76
N GLY A 218 3.86 -18.54 -27.83
CA GLY A 218 2.93 -19.40 -28.56
C GLY A 218 1.53 -19.56 -27.93
N ASP A 219 1.19 -18.75 -26.93
CA ASP A 219 -0.18 -18.65 -26.39
C ASP A 219 -1.09 -17.92 -27.41
N MET A 220 -1.49 -18.65 -28.46
CA MET A 220 -2.30 -18.18 -29.61
C MET A 220 -3.77 -17.89 -29.28
N GLU A 221 -4.23 -18.16 -28.05
CA GLU A 221 -5.59 -17.86 -27.59
C GLU A 221 -5.63 -16.51 -26.86
N ASN A 222 -5.28 -15.43 -27.55
CA ASN A 222 -5.52 -14.07 -27.05
C ASN A 222 -6.78 -13.48 -27.71
N PRO A 223 -7.91 -13.33 -26.99
CA PRO A 223 -9.15 -12.80 -27.55
C PRO A 223 -9.10 -11.31 -27.94
N MET A 224 -8.01 -10.58 -27.68
CA MET A 224 -7.84 -9.17 -28.06
C MET A 224 -7.06 -8.92 -29.37
N GLY A 225 -6.57 -9.97 -30.04
CA GLY A 225 -5.69 -9.81 -31.20
C GLY A 225 -4.28 -9.33 -30.81
N ASP A 226 -3.30 -9.69 -31.64
CA ASP A 226 -1.93 -9.18 -31.62
C ASP A 226 -1.11 -9.38 -30.32
N GLY A 227 -1.38 -10.42 -29.52
CA GLY A 227 -0.49 -10.85 -28.43
C GLY A 227 -0.40 -9.93 -27.20
N ILE A 228 -1.14 -8.82 -27.15
CA ILE A 228 -1.18 -7.91 -25.99
C ILE A 228 -2.29 -8.34 -25.02
N LYS A 229 -1.96 -8.73 -23.78
CA LYS A 229 -2.97 -9.11 -22.76
C LYS A 229 -3.68 -7.89 -22.16
N TYR A 230 -3.00 -6.77 -21.96
CA TYR A 230 -3.55 -5.52 -21.43
C TYR A 230 -2.77 -4.30 -21.93
N SER A 231 -3.36 -3.11 -21.85
CA SER A 231 -2.72 -1.86 -22.28
C SER A 231 -1.55 -1.46 -21.37
N LYS A 232 -0.70 -0.55 -21.85
CA LYS A 232 0.36 0.03 -21.03
C LYS A 232 -0.17 0.82 -19.83
N ASP A 233 -1.31 1.48 -19.99
CA ASP A 233 -1.95 2.22 -18.91
C ASP A 233 -2.50 1.28 -17.83
N ALA A 234 -3.00 0.11 -18.22
CA ALA A 234 -3.34 -0.95 -17.27
C ALA A 234 -2.10 -1.44 -16.50
N LEU A 235 -0.94 -1.59 -17.17
CA LEU A 235 0.32 -1.91 -16.48
C LEU A 235 0.73 -0.82 -15.50
N ARG A 236 0.65 0.46 -15.90
CA ARG A 236 0.92 1.60 -15.01
C ARG A 236 0.00 1.59 -13.79
N TRP A 237 -1.29 1.36 -13.99
CA TRP A 237 -2.26 1.22 -12.91
C TRP A 237 -1.91 0.04 -12.00
N GLY A 238 -1.59 -1.13 -12.55
CA GLY A 238 -1.16 -2.29 -11.78
C GLY A 238 0.08 -2.01 -10.93
N VAL A 239 1.08 -1.34 -11.50
CA VAL A 239 2.28 -0.89 -10.77
C VAL A 239 1.90 0.07 -9.64
N PHE A 240 1.01 1.03 -9.91
CA PHE A 240 0.51 1.94 -8.88
C PHE A 240 -0.20 1.19 -7.75
N ILE A 241 -1.05 0.20 -8.05
CA ILE A 241 -1.69 -0.65 -7.05
C ILE A 241 -0.65 -1.38 -6.20
N ILE A 242 0.35 -2.00 -6.82
CA ILE A 242 1.40 -2.70 -6.09
C ILE A 242 2.17 -1.73 -5.18
N VAL A 243 2.63 -0.60 -5.70
CA VAL A 243 3.47 0.34 -4.95
C VAL A 243 2.70 0.98 -3.80
N SER A 244 1.42 1.31 -4.01
CA SER A 244 0.60 2.03 -3.03
C SER A 244 -0.08 1.13 -1.99
N ARG A 245 -0.16 -0.19 -2.21
CA ARG A 245 -0.93 -1.12 -1.36
C ARG A 245 -0.18 -2.33 -0.84
N ALA A 246 0.95 -2.69 -1.46
CA ALA A 246 1.74 -3.80 -0.96
C ALA A 246 2.38 -3.44 0.38
N LEU A 247 2.22 -4.33 1.35
CA LEU A 247 2.80 -4.21 2.67
C LEU A 247 4.04 -5.08 2.77
N GLY A 248 5.14 -4.50 3.27
CA GLY A 248 6.33 -5.25 3.66
C GLY A 248 6.07 -5.94 4.99
N VAL A 249 6.13 -7.27 5.02
CA VAL A 249 5.92 -8.04 6.24
C VAL A 249 7.05 -9.04 6.41
N GLN A 250 7.51 -9.17 7.65
CA GLN A 250 8.46 -10.21 8.01
C GLN A 250 7.74 -11.56 8.14
N ASN A 251 8.14 -12.54 7.34
CA ASN A 251 7.58 -13.90 7.37
C ASN A 251 8.13 -14.71 8.57
N GLN A 252 7.73 -15.98 8.71
CA GLN A 252 8.20 -16.87 9.79
C GLN A 252 9.72 -17.08 9.78
N ASP A 253 10.31 -17.06 8.59
CA ASP A 253 11.75 -17.24 8.35
C ASP A 253 12.54 -15.93 8.47
N ARG A 254 11.89 -14.86 8.97
CA ARG A 254 12.44 -13.52 9.16
C ARG A 254 12.81 -12.77 7.88
N GLU A 255 12.37 -13.26 6.73
CA GLU A 255 12.55 -12.60 5.43
C GLU A 255 11.47 -11.55 5.23
N LEU A 256 11.84 -10.43 4.60
CA LEU A 256 10.90 -9.37 4.25
C LEU A 256 10.28 -9.67 2.89
N VAL A 257 8.96 -9.88 2.90
CA VAL A 257 8.16 -10.17 1.71
C VAL A 257 7.15 -9.06 1.48
N LYS A 258 6.83 -8.79 0.21
CA LYS A 258 5.74 -7.89 -0.18
C LYS A 258 4.45 -8.69 -0.33
N LEU A 259 3.40 -8.19 0.30
CA LEU A 259 2.10 -8.84 0.32
C LEU A 259 0.99 -7.84 0.02
N LEU A 260 0.02 -8.25 -0.79
CA LEU A 260 -1.28 -7.58 -0.80
C LEU A 260 -2.17 -8.29 0.23
N ILE A 261 -2.54 -7.56 1.29
CA ILE A 261 -3.33 -8.12 2.40
C ILE A 261 -4.70 -7.44 2.38
N PRO A 262 -5.77 -8.16 2.01
CA PRO A 262 -7.10 -7.56 1.88
C PRO A 262 -7.54 -6.94 3.19
N PHE A 263 -8.32 -5.86 3.11
CA PHE A 263 -8.83 -5.07 4.24
C PHE A 263 -7.76 -4.24 4.95
N ILE A 264 -6.57 -4.78 5.20
CA ILE A 264 -5.44 -4.01 5.78
C ILE A 264 -4.94 -2.96 4.78
N ASP A 265 -4.94 -3.26 3.48
CA ASP A 265 -4.60 -2.32 2.41
C ASP A 265 -5.57 -1.12 2.26
N MET A 266 -6.69 -1.12 3.00
CA MET A 266 -7.64 -0.01 3.07
C MET A 266 -7.40 0.91 4.28
N ILE A 267 -6.51 0.53 5.19
CA ILE A 267 -6.15 1.34 6.35
C ILE A 267 -5.16 2.42 5.90
N ASN A 268 -5.50 3.69 6.13
CA ASN A 268 -4.68 4.81 5.66
C ASN A 268 -3.40 4.99 6.47
N HIS A 269 -2.47 5.75 5.89
CA HIS A 269 -1.23 6.13 6.54
C HIS A 269 -1.42 7.26 7.55
N SER A 270 -0.68 7.18 8.66
CA SER A 270 -0.15 8.38 9.32
C SER A 270 1.20 8.08 9.96
N ASN A 271 2.14 9.02 9.89
CA ASN A 271 3.41 8.90 10.61
C ASN A 271 3.25 8.92 12.13
N LYS A 272 2.12 9.44 12.64
CA LYS A 272 1.74 9.43 14.06
C LYS A 272 1.06 8.13 14.49
N ALA A 273 0.80 7.21 13.56
CA ALA A 273 0.10 5.97 13.87
C ALA A 273 0.92 5.05 14.77
N LEU A 274 0.32 4.66 15.89
CA LEU A 274 0.91 3.74 16.87
C LEU A 274 0.57 2.27 16.60
N ASN A 275 -0.42 2.02 15.73
CA ASN A 275 -0.87 0.66 15.42
C ASN A 275 0.19 -0.12 14.67
N GLU A 276 0.35 -1.40 15.02
CA GLU A 276 1.41 -2.26 14.49
C GLU A 276 0.83 -3.43 13.70
N LEU A 277 1.40 -3.68 12.52
CA LEU A 277 1.14 -4.88 11.73
C LEU A 277 2.09 -6.00 12.18
N LYS A 278 1.55 -7.12 12.66
CA LYS A 278 2.33 -8.29 13.10
C LYS A 278 1.83 -9.58 12.47
N PHE A 279 2.76 -10.42 12.07
CA PHE A 279 2.46 -11.80 11.70
C PHE A 279 2.49 -12.71 12.93
N LYS A 280 1.34 -13.30 13.30
CA LYS A 280 1.21 -14.18 14.47
C LYS A 280 0.09 -15.19 14.23
N LYS A 281 0.31 -16.45 14.65
CA LYS A 281 -0.67 -17.55 14.53
C LYS A 281 -1.21 -17.69 13.09
N ASP A 282 -0.31 -17.70 12.12
CA ASP A 282 -0.63 -17.81 10.68
C ASP A 282 -1.57 -16.71 10.14
N SER A 283 -1.61 -15.56 10.79
CA SER A 283 -2.43 -14.41 10.39
C SER A 283 -1.66 -13.09 10.50
N TYR A 284 -2.02 -12.12 9.66
CA TYR A 284 -1.58 -10.73 9.73
C TYR A 284 -2.54 -9.95 10.63
N ASN A 285 -2.03 -9.40 11.72
CA ASN A 285 -2.81 -8.75 12.77
C ASN A 285 -2.45 -7.27 12.82
N VAL A 286 -3.44 -6.40 12.82
CA VAL A 286 -3.25 -4.99 13.19
C VAL A 286 -3.61 -4.86 14.66
N ILE A 287 -2.64 -4.43 15.47
CA ILE A 287 -2.77 -4.30 16.92
C ILE A 287 -2.82 -2.83 17.28
N ALA A 288 -3.79 -2.45 18.12
CA ALA A 288 -3.95 -1.09 18.59
C ALA A 288 -2.75 -0.68 19.45
N GLY A 289 -2.04 0.37 19.04
CA GLY A 289 -0.91 0.94 19.81
C GLY A 289 -1.34 1.97 20.85
N ALA A 290 -2.60 2.40 20.80
CA ALA A 290 -3.26 3.27 21.77
C ALA A 290 -4.77 3.01 21.73
N LYS A 291 -5.52 3.62 22.64
CA LYS A 291 -6.99 3.62 22.60
C LYS A 291 -7.48 4.30 21.32
N ILE A 292 -8.46 3.69 20.65
CA ILE A 292 -9.17 4.25 19.49
C ILE A 292 -10.64 4.37 19.86
N GLU A 293 -11.22 5.56 19.80
CA GLU A 293 -12.62 5.79 20.12
C GLU A 293 -13.55 5.36 18.98
N ALA A 294 -14.80 5.06 19.31
CA ALA A 294 -15.82 4.77 18.31
C ALA A 294 -15.97 5.95 17.33
N GLY A 295 -15.95 5.66 16.03
CA GLY A 295 -16.01 6.64 14.94
C GLY A 295 -14.65 7.20 14.50
N GLU A 296 -13.56 6.91 15.22
CA GLU A 296 -12.22 7.30 14.79
C GLU A 296 -11.71 6.42 13.64
N GLU A 297 -10.89 7.03 12.79
CA GLU A 297 -10.19 6.31 11.72
C GLU A 297 -8.99 5.56 12.28
N VAL A 298 -8.81 4.32 11.82
CA VAL A 298 -7.64 3.52 12.08
C VAL A 298 -6.56 3.88 11.07
N PHE A 299 -5.36 4.18 11.56
CA PHE A 299 -4.18 4.42 10.74
C PHE A 299 -3.08 3.40 11.01
N ILE A 300 -2.22 3.17 10.02
CA ILE A 300 -0.96 2.43 10.16
C ILE A 300 0.20 3.26 9.61
N ARG A 301 1.44 2.88 9.93
CA ARG A 301 2.62 3.42 9.25
C ARG A 301 2.89 2.63 7.98
N TYR A 302 3.04 3.34 6.86
CA TYR A 302 3.45 2.77 5.59
C TYR A 302 4.99 2.68 5.55
N GLY A 303 5.50 1.74 4.77
CA GLY A 303 6.93 1.45 4.73
C GLY A 303 7.47 1.11 6.12
N ASP A 304 8.60 1.70 6.47
CA ASP A 304 9.24 1.59 7.78
C ASP A 304 8.84 2.72 8.75
N GLY A 305 7.88 3.58 8.35
CA GLY A 305 7.46 4.76 9.12
C GLY A 305 8.37 5.99 8.95
N ASN A 306 9.30 5.99 8.00
CA ASN A 306 10.21 7.12 7.73
C ASN A 306 9.99 7.76 6.35
N LEU A 307 8.79 7.61 5.78
CA LEU A 307 8.51 8.10 4.42
C LEU A 307 8.41 9.63 4.40
N THR A 308 9.19 10.25 3.50
CA THR A 308 9.07 11.68 3.16
C THR A 308 7.88 11.91 2.24
N ASN A 309 7.36 13.14 2.17
CA ASN A 309 6.35 13.55 1.20
C ASN A 309 6.82 13.38 -0.24
N SER A 310 8.13 13.40 -0.52
CA SER A 310 8.64 13.04 -1.85
C SER A 310 8.33 11.57 -2.19
N GLN A 311 8.49 10.67 -1.21
CA GLN A 311 8.14 9.26 -1.38
C GLN A 311 6.62 9.06 -1.37
N LEU A 312 5.89 9.71 -0.45
CA LEU A 312 4.42 9.63 -0.40
C LEU A 312 3.77 10.13 -1.70
N LEU A 313 4.29 11.20 -2.29
CA LEU A 313 3.85 11.72 -3.58
C LEU A 313 4.09 10.72 -4.71
N LEU A 314 5.28 10.12 -4.76
CA LEU A 314 5.67 9.21 -5.85
C LEU A 314 4.98 7.84 -5.75
N ASP A 315 4.83 7.31 -4.55
CA ASP A 315 4.38 5.93 -4.29
C ASP A 315 2.86 5.87 -4.03
N TYR A 316 2.30 6.86 -3.34
CA TYR A 316 0.93 6.82 -2.83
C TYR A 316 0.04 7.98 -3.31
N ARG A 317 0.62 8.97 -4.01
CA ARG A 317 -0.09 10.13 -4.59
C ARG A 317 -0.79 11.02 -3.55
N PHE A 318 -0.18 11.17 -2.38
CA PHE A 318 -0.64 12.15 -1.38
C PHE A 318 0.55 12.79 -0.67
N VAL A 319 0.27 13.88 0.04
CA VAL A 319 1.20 14.62 0.90
C VAL A 319 0.64 14.58 2.32
N GLU A 320 1.46 14.26 3.30
CA GLU A 320 1.09 14.33 4.72
C GLU A 320 1.47 15.70 5.29
N THR A 321 0.52 16.34 5.96
CA THR A 321 0.73 17.60 6.67
C THR A 321 1.60 17.38 7.92
N ASP A 322 2.53 18.29 8.17
CA ASP A 322 3.46 18.26 9.30
C ASP A 322 4.26 16.94 9.37
N ASN A 323 4.71 16.45 8.21
CA ASN A 323 5.51 15.23 8.13
C ASN A 323 6.94 15.47 8.64
N GLU A 324 7.23 15.01 9.86
CA GLU A 324 8.55 15.13 10.50
C GLU A 324 9.69 14.49 9.68
N ASN A 325 9.38 13.52 8.81
CA ASN A 325 10.37 12.87 7.97
C ASN A 325 10.87 13.77 6.84
N ASP A 326 10.10 14.78 6.41
CA ASP A 326 10.55 15.72 5.38
C ASP A 326 11.74 16.55 5.85
N GLN A 327 11.68 17.04 7.09
CA GLN A 327 12.80 17.78 7.68
C GLN A 327 14.06 16.90 7.71
N ARG A 328 13.91 15.61 8.07
CA ARG A 328 15.03 14.64 8.04
C ARG A 328 15.54 14.41 6.62
N GLY A 329 14.65 14.38 5.64
CA GLY A 329 14.97 14.28 4.21
C GLY A 329 15.77 15.47 3.71
N VAL A 330 15.34 16.70 4.02
CA VAL A 330 16.07 17.95 3.72
C VAL A 330 17.47 17.94 4.30
N LEU A 331 17.62 17.43 5.52
CA LEU A 331 18.91 17.34 6.22
C LEU A 331 19.73 16.09 5.82
N GLY A 332 19.26 15.30 4.85
CA GLY A 332 19.93 14.11 4.32
C GLY A 332 20.21 13.05 5.39
N GLY A 333 19.39 12.95 6.44
CA GLY A 333 19.61 12.02 7.56
C GLY A 333 20.94 12.20 8.30
N THR A 334 21.66 13.29 8.06
CA THR A 334 23.04 13.50 8.51
C THR A 334 23.12 14.44 9.71
N LEU A 335 22.01 15.00 10.16
CA LEU A 335 21.98 15.94 11.29
C LEU A 335 22.60 15.37 12.57
N SER A 336 22.41 14.08 12.86
CA SER A 336 23.02 13.40 14.01
C SER A 336 24.50 13.06 13.82
N LYS A 337 25.00 13.10 12.57
CA LYS A 337 26.37 12.78 12.17
C LYS A 337 27.16 14.03 11.74
N LEU A 338 26.54 15.20 11.83
CA LEU A 338 27.18 16.44 11.41
C LEU A 338 28.36 16.73 12.35
N LYS A 339 29.52 17.01 11.76
CA LYS A 339 30.68 17.44 12.54
C LYS A 339 30.46 18.88 13.00
N PRO A 340 30.88 19.23 14.24
CA PRO A 340 30.83 20.62 14.70
C PRO A 340 31.45 21.59 13.69
N GLY A 341 30.75 22.67 13.38
CA GLY A 341 31.14 23.68 12.41
C GLY A 341 30.67 23.43 10.97
N LYS A 342 30.00 22.30 10.69
CA LYS A 342 29.35 22.04 9.38
C LYS A 342 27.91 22.51 9.32
N GLU A 343 27.32 22.88 10.45
CA GLU A 343 25.94 23.36 10.57
C GLU A 343 25.73 24.62 9.74
N ALA A 344 26.66 25.57 9.80
CA ALA A 344 26.59 26.81 9.02
C ALA A 344 26.61 26.57 7.51
N VAL A 345 27.41 25.61 7.03
CA VAL A 345 27.47 25.26 5.61
C VAL A 345 26.17 24.64 5.14
N LEU A 346 25.62 23.71 5.93
CA LEU A 346 24.34 23.09 5.61
C LEU A 346 23.20 24.11 5.69
N LEU A 347 23.23 25.01 6.67
CA LEU A 347 22.27 26.12 6.81
C LEU A 347 22.30 27.01 5.57
N SER A 348 23.48 27.47 5.14
CA SER A 348 23.60 28.29 3.93
C SER A 348 23.08 27.56 2.69
N SER A 349 23.27 26.24 2.59
CA SER A 349 22.70 25.44 1.50
C SER A 349 21.18 25.38 1.54
N VAL A 350 20.59 25.17 2.73
CA VAL A 350 19.13 25.12 2.91
C VAL A 350 18.50 26.49 2.65
N GLU A 351 19.09 27.56 3.18
CA GLU A 351 18.62 28.93 2.96
C GLU A 351 18.74 29.36 1.50
N ALA A 352 19.86 29.04 0.83
CA ALA A 352 20.01 29.29 -0.60
C ALA A 352 18.93 28.55 -1.41
N ARG A 353 18.62 27.31 -1.03
CA ARG A 353 17.55 26.54 -1.66
C ARG A 353 16.18 27.17 -1.44
N LEU A 354 15.87 27.55 -0.20
CA LEU A 354 14.62 28.22 0.16
C LEU A 354 14.42 29.54 -0.62
N ASN A 355 15.48 30.35 -0.74
CA ASN A 355 15.48 31.60 -1.48
C ASN A 355 15.42 31.41 -3.00
N SER A 356 15.75 30.21 -3.50
CA SER A 356 15.67 29.89 -4.93
C SER A 356 14.28 29.42 -5.38
N LEU A 357 13.36 29.16 -4.44
CA LEU A 357 12.03 28.68 -4.75
C LEU A 357 11.24 29.75 -5.52
N LYS A 358 10.62 29.38 -6.63
CA LYS A 358 9.89 30.30 -7.51
C LYS A 358 8.40 30.40 -7.15
N ALA A 359 7.82 29.31 -6.68
CA ALA A 359 6.42 29.25 -6.29
C ALA A 359 6.12 30.16 -5.11
N SER A 360 5.06 30.96 -5.24
CA SER A 360 4.58 31.88 -4.21
C SER A 360 3.80 31.11 -3.14
N PRO A 361 4.14 31.26 -1.84
CA PRO A 361 3.32 30.73 -0.75
C PRO A 361 1.86 31.20 -0.83
N GLU A 362 1.62 32.45 -1.21
CA GLU A 362 0.29 33.03 -1.32
C GLU A 362 -0.53 32.39 -2.46
N GLU A 363 0.13 32.00 -3.56
CA GLU A 363 -0.51 31.26 -4.64
C GLU A 363 -0.88 29.84 -4.19
N ASP A 364 0.03 29.15 -3.49
CA ASP A 364 -0.25 27.82 -2.95
C ASP A 364 -1.40 27.87 -1.94
N ASP A 365 -1.39 28.81 -0.99
CA ASP A 365 -2.47 29.02 -0.02
C ASP A 365 -3.83 29.28 -0.72
N LYS A 366 -3.82 30.05 -1.81
CA LYS A 366 -5.02 30.29 -2.63
C LYS A 366 -5.53 29.01 -3.29
N ILE A 367 -4.63 28.18 -3.84
CA ILE A 367 -4.98 26.88 -4.44
C ILE A 367 -5.62 25.97 -3.38
N LEU A 368 -5.01 25.90 -2.20
CA LEU A 368 -5.47 25.05 -1.10
C LEU A 368 -6.82 25.53 -0.52
N ALA A 369 -7.00 26.84 -0.36
CA ALA A 369 -8.24 27.42 0.15
C ALA A 369 -9.43 27.29 -0.80
N LYS A 370 -9.19 27.11 -2.09
CA LYS A 370 -10.22 26.95 -3.13
C LYS A 370 -10.00 25.67 -3.94
N SER A 371 -9.65 24.58 -3.26
CA SER A 371 -9.22 23.32 -3.88
C SER A 371 -10.19 22.79 -4.94
N GLU A 372 -11.49 23.03 -4.78
CA GLU A 372 -12.56 22.66 -5.71
C GLU A 372 -12.49 23.39 -7.07
N SER A 373 -11.75 24.50 -7.15
CA SER A 373 -11.53 25.28 -8.37
C SER A 373 -10.30 24.81 -9.18
N TYR A 374 -9.55 23.83 -8.68
CA TYR A 374 -8.29 23.37 -9.26
C TYR A 374 -8.32 21.86 -9.51
N THR A 375 -7.43 21.38 -10.39
CA THR A 375 -7.32 19.93 -10.60
C THR A 375 -6.72 19.25 -9.37
N PRO A 376 -7.02 17.96 -9.11
CA PRO A 376 -6.45 17.24 -7.98
C PRO A 376 -4.91 17.28 -7.93
N LYS A 377 -4.24 17.27 -9.09
CA LYS A 377 -2.79 17.39 -9.16
C LYS A 377 -2.27 18.79 -8.87
N GLN A 378 -2.97 19.84 -9.29
CA GLN A 378 -2.60 21.21 -8.92
C GLN A 378 -2.66 21.38 -7.40
N VAL A 379 -3.72 20.88 -6.77
CA VAL A 379 -3.86 20.86 -5.31
C VAL A 379 -2.73 20.04 -4.68
N LEU A 380 -2.45 18.83 -5.19
CA LEU A 380 -1.38 17.98 -4.68
C LEU A 380 0.02 18.61 -4.80
N CYS A 381 0.33 19.27 -5.92
CA CYS A 381 1.58 20.00 -6.11
C CYS A 381 1.69 21.20 -5.16
N ALA A 382 0.61 21.96 -4.96
CA ALA A 382 0.57 23.05 -3.99
C ALA A 382 0.78 22.53 -2.56
N GLN A 383 0.09 21.45 -2.16
CA GLN A 383 0.29 20.79 -0.86
C GLN A 383 1.76 20.39 -0.67
N PHE A 384 2.36 19.74 -1.68
CA PHE A 384 3.75 19.32 -1.63
C PHE A 384 4.69 20.52 -1.42
N ARG A 385 4.52 21.59 -2.21
CA ARG A 385 5.36 22.80 -2.08
C ARG A 385 5.22 23.46 -0.71
N THR A 386 3.99 23.59 -0.21
CA THR A 386 3.73 24.16 1.12
C THR A 386 4.43 23.35 2.22
N GLU A 387 4.24 22.02 2.25
CA GLU A 387 4.84 21.18 3.27
C GLU A 387 6.37 21.07 3.14
N HIS A 388 6.88 21.01 1.90
CA HIS A 388 8.32 21.00 1.66
C HIS A 388 8.99 22.32 2.09
N ARG A 389 8.34 23.47 1.85
CA ARG A 389 8.81 24.77 2.33
C ARG A 389 8.87 24.81 3.86
N LYS A 390 7.79 24.42 4.54
CA LYS A 390 7.76 24.32 6.01
C LYS A 390 8.88 23.43 6.55
N ALA A 391 9.13 22.29 5.91
CA ALA A 391 10.20 21.38 6.30
C ALA A 391 11.59 22.01 6.15
N MET A 392 11.84 22.78 5.09
CA MET A 392 13.09 23.53 4.90
C MET A 392 13.25 24.66 5.91
N GLU A 393 12.19 25.41 6.21
CA GLU A 393 12.19 26.47 7.23
C GLU A 393 12.51 25.88 8.61
N SER A 394 11.81 24.81 8.98
CA SER A 394 12.06 24.08 10.23
C SER A 394 13.50 23.51 10.29
N ALA A 395 14.03 22.98 9.18
CA ALA A 395 15.41 22.51 9.10
C ALA A 395 16.42 23.66 9.30
N ALA A 396 16.18 24.82 8.70
CA ALA A 396 17.02 26.00 8.86
C ALA A 396 17.00 26.52 10.30
N GLU A 397 15.83 26.57 10.95
CA GLU A 397 15.71 26.97 12.37
C GLU A 397 16.52 26.05 13.29
N GLU A 398 16.41 24.73 13.12
CA GLU A 398 17.17 23.76 13.91
C GLU A 398 18.68 23.92 13.69
N LEU A 399 19.12 24.21 12.46
CA LEU A 399 20.53 24.45 12.15
C LEU A 399 21.05 25.77 12.75
N ARG A 400 20.26 26.86 12.73
CA ARG A 400 20.60 28.13 13.40
C ARG A 400 20.80 27.92 14.90
N ARG A 401 19.85 27.22 15.52
CA ARG A 401 19.89 26.86 16.95
C ARG A 401 21.16 26.08 17.30
N ARG A 402 21.55 25.09 16.49
CA ARG A 402 22.77 24.29 16.70
C ARG A 402 24.06 25.07 16.44
N ALA A 403 24.04 26.00 15.49
CA ALA A 403 25.17 26.87 15.19
C ALA A 403 25.38 27.98 16.23
N GLY A 404 24.50 28.11 17.23
CA GLY A 404 24.54 29.20 18.21
C GLY A 404 24.16 30.57 17.63
N LEU A 405 23.50 30.58 16.47
CA LEU A 405 22.96 31.76 15.83
C LEU A 405 21.52 31.89 16.36
N SER A 406 21.28 32.73 17.37
CA SER A 406 19.90 32.99 17.79
C SER A 406 19.13 33.69 16.66
N ALA A 407 17.83 33.43 16.57
CA ALA A 407 16.91 34.07 15.64
C ALA A 407 16.93 35.60 15.74
#